data_AF-A0A7I7U5M3-F1
#
_entry.id   AF-A0A7I7U5M3-F1
#
_cell.length_a   1.000
_cell.length_b   1.000
_cell.length_c   1.000
_cell.angle_alpha   90.00
_cell.angle_beta   90.00
_cell.angle_gamma   90.00
#
_symmetry.space_group_name_H-M   'P 1'
#
loop_
_entity.id
_entity.type
_entity.pdbx_description
1 polymer ?
#
loop_
_entity_poly.entity_id
_entity_poly.type
_entity_poly.pdbx_seq_one_letter_code
_entity_poly.pdbx_strand_id
1 'polypeptide(L)'
;MVAQMDESSLEMLETSLRKSMLSSSGPALDAALTEMGWADMLSEMPEVAVPLVFRLLGETGSHASALVDVVLHATGNTIGDTVELPLPYAGNSWVVWDRISAEATDPTLSGLPLRREEEGYPIRVAEARMAVGWWLVGSSRAMLNLARRHALDRVQFGKPIASFQAVRHRLAETLVAIEGAEATLNLPSADNPDLSSLLAKAAAGKAALTAAKHCQQVLGGIGFTEEHDLQHHVKRALVLDGLLGSSRELTRRAGAGLRARGSVPRLAQL
;
A
#
# COMPACT_ATOMS: atom_id res chain seq x y z
N MET A 1 -17.60 -13.43 -20.02
CA MET A 1 -18.68 -12.49 -19.65
C MET A 1 -18.57 -12.36 -18.14
N VAL A 2 -17.69 -11.49 -17.66
CA VAL A 2 -17.49 -11.28 -16.21
C VAL A 2 -18.78 -10.66 -15.70
N ALA A 3 -19.41 -11.28 -14.71
CA ALA A 3 -20.57 -10.68 -14.05
C ALA A 3 -20.10 -9.35 -13.47
N GLN A 4 -20.55 -8.23 -14.04
CA GLN A 4 -20.35 -6.92 -13.42
C GLN A 4 -21.09 -6.96 -12.08
N MET A 5 -20.34 -7.06 -10.99
CA MET A 5 -20.87 -6.83 -9.65
C MET A 5 -21.50 -5.43 -9.64
N ASP A 6 -22.76 -5.34 -9.22
CA ASP A 6 -23.40 -4.03 -9.11
C ASP A 6 -22.77 -3.21 -7.97
N GLU A 7 -22.98 -1.89 -8.03
CA GLU A 7 -22.40 -0.93 -7.09
C GLU A 7 -22.80 -1.25 -5.64
N SER A 8 -24.05 -1.65 -5.43
CA SER A 8 -24.55 -2.06 -4.11
C SER A 8 -23.80 -3.27 -3.55
N SER A 9 -23.48 -4.27 -4.37
CA SER A 9 -22.73 -5.45 -3.95
C SER A 9 -21.30 -5.11 -3.57
N LEU A 10 -20.67 -4.20 -4.33
CA LEU A 10 -19.33 -3.69 -4.03
C LEU A 10 -19.30 -2.94 -2.69
N GLU A 11 -20.29 -2.08 -2.42
CA GLU A 11 -20.39 -1.35 -1.15
C GLU A 11 -20.56 -2.30 0.05
N MET A 12 -21.40 -3.34 -0.10
CA MET A 12 -21.57 -4.36 0.94
C MET A 12 -20.29 -5.16 1.20
N LEU A 13 -19.58 -5.52 0.12
CA LEU A 13 -18.27 -6.19 0.22
C LEU A 13 -17.24 -5.30 0.91
N GLU A 14 -17.11 -4.03 0.50
CA GLU A 14 -16.20 -3.07 1.13
C GLU A 14 -16.51 -2.93 2.63
N THR A 15 -17.78 -2.79 2.99
CA THR A 15 -18.21 -2.66 4.39
C THR A 15 -17.84 -3.90 5.20
N SER A 16 -18.04 -5.08 4.63
CA SER A 16 -17.73 -6.37 5.29
C SER A 16 -16.23 -6.58 5.46
N LEU A 17 -15.43 -6.31 4.42
CA LEU A 17 -13.97 -6.36 4.46
C LEU A 17 -13.43 -5.37 5.49
N ARG A 18 -13.88 -4.11 5.45
CA ARG A 18 -13.46 -3.06 6.39
C ARG A 18 -13.75 -3.48 7.84
N LYS A 19 -14.94 -4.02 8.11
CA LYS A 19 -15.30 -4.53 9.44
C LYS A 19 -14.34 -5.62 9.90
N SER A 20 -14.07 -6.61 9.03
CA SER A 20 -13.14 -7.70 9.34
C SER A 20 -11.72 -7.19 9.62
N MET A 21 -11.23 -6.27 8.79
CA MET A 21 -9.88 -5.69 8.90
C MET A 21 -9.71 -4.74 10.09
N LEU A 22 -10.78 -4.17 10.63
CA LEU A 22 -10.74 -3.41 11.88
C LEU A 22 -10.69 -4.33 13.12
N SER A 23 -11.17 -5.57 13.00
CA SER A 23 -11.22 -6.53 14.10
C SER A 23 -10.12 -7.60 14.09
N SER A 24 -9.45 -7.80 12.96
CA SER A 24 -8.50 -8.90 12.77
C SER A 24 -7.31 -8.49 11.89
N SER A 25 -6.18 -9.16 12.09
CA SER A 25 -4.94 -8.99 11.31
C SER A 25 -4.14 -10.29 11.30
N GLY A 26 -3.23 -10.43 10.35
CA GLY A 26 -2.38 -11.61 10.20
C GLY A 26 -3.19 -12.88 9.88
N PRO A 27 -2.84 -14.03 10.45
CA PRO A 27 -3.49 -15.31 10.14
C PRO A 27 -5.01 -15.32 10.34
N ALA A 28 -5.52 -14.57 11.31
CA ALA A 28 -6.96 -14.44 11.54
C ALA A 28 -7.66 -13.70 10.39
N LEU A 29 -7.02 -12.66 9.85
CA LEU A 29 -7.54 -11.95 8.68
C LEU A 29 -7.37 -12.78 7.40
N ASP A 30 -6.30 -13.57 7.29
CA ASP A 30 -6.10 -14.50 6.17
C ASP A 30 -7.23 -15.54 6.09
N ALA A 31 -7.64 -16.11 7.24
CA ALA A 31 -8.79 -16.99 7.33
C ALA A 31 -10.10 -16.28 6.93
N ALA A 32 -10.33 -15.06 7.44
CA ALA A 32 -11.52 -14.29 7.09
C ALA A 32 -11.59 -13.93 5.59
N LEU A 33 -10.47 -13.57 4.98
CA LEU A 33 -10.39 -13.31 3.53
C LEU A 33 -10.66 -14.59 2.72
N THR A 34 -10.18 -15.74 3.20
CA THR A 34 -10.47 -17.04 2.59
C THR A 34 -11.96 -17.35 2.62
N GLU A 35 -12.62 -17.16 3.77
CA GLU A 35 -14.07 -17.33 3.91
C GLU A 35 -14.88 -16.37 3.03
N MET A 36 -14.36 -15.17 2.78
CA MET A 36 -14.97 -14.18 1.88
C MET A 36 -14.67 -14.44 0.38
N GLY A 37 -14.01 -15.55 0.03
CA GLY A 37 -13.76 -15.91 -1.37
C GLY A 37 -12.62 -15.13 -2.01
N TRP A 38 -11.58 -14.76 -1.26
CA TRP A 38 -10.43 -14.01 -1.80
C TRP A 38 -9.80 -14.65 -3.04
N ALA A 39 -9.64 -15.98 -3.08
CA ALA A 39 -9.04 -16.67 -4.21
C ALA A 39 -9.88 -16.54 -5.49
N ASP A 40 -11.20 -16.62 -5.37
CA ASP A 40 -12.14 -16.47 -6.48
C ASP A 40 -12.15 -15.01 -6.96
N MET A 41 -12.23 -14.04 -6.03
CA MET A 41 -12.18 -12.62 -6.36
C MET A 41 -10.88 -12.23 -7.07
N LEU A 42 -9.73 -12.72 -6.59
CA LEU A 42 -8.44 -12.46 -7.21
C LEU A 42 -8.34 -13.08 -8.61
N SER A 43 -8.96 -14.24 -8.82
CA SER A 43 -8.89 -14.95 -10.10
C SER A 43 -9.87 -14.40 -11.14
N GLU A 44 -11.07 -13.98 -10.72
CA GLU A 44 -12.14 -13.55 -11.62
C GLU A 44 -12.15 -12.03 -11.87
N MET A 45 -11.78 -11.23 -10.86
CA MET A 45 -11.84 -9.76 -10.92
C MET A 45 -10.65 -9.09 -10.20
N PRO A 46 -9.39 -9.39 -10.58
CA PRO A 46 -8.20 -8.84 -9.91
C PRO A 46 -8.17 -7.30 -9.90
N GLU A 47 -8.68 -6.66 -10.95
CA GLU A 47 -8.76 -5.21 -11.08
C GLU A 47 -9.70 -4.53 -10.09
N VAL A 48 -10.61 -5.28 -9.47
CA VAL A 48 -11.50 -4.81 -8.40
C VAL A 48 -10.98 -5.26 -7.04
N ALA A 49 -10.64 -6.54 -6.92
CA ALA A 49 -10.25 -7.17 -5.66
C ALA A 49 -8.95 -6.58 -5.09
N VAL A 50 -7.93 -6.38 -5.93
CA VAL A 50 -6.61 -5.88 -5.49
C VAL A 50 -6.70 -4.43 -4.99
N PRO A 51 -7.27 -3.46 -5.74
CA PRO A 51 -7.42 -2.10 -5.21
C PRO A 51 -8.22 -2.06 -3.91
N LEU A 52 -9.33 -2.79 -3.84
CA LEU A 52 -10.21 -2.78 -2.67
C LEU A 52 -9.51 -3.33 -1.43
N VAL A 53 -8.99 -4.55 -1.49
CA VAL A 53 -8.37 -5.22 -0.34
C VAL A 53 -7.15 -4.46 0.14
N PHE A 54 -6.24 -4.08 -0.76
CA PHE A 54 -4.99 -3.44 -0.36
C PHE A 54 -5.19 -2.00 0.12
N ARG A 55 -6.10 -1.23 -0.49
CA ARG A 55 -6.49 0.09 0.05
C ARG A 55 -7.02 -0.05 1.47
N LEU A 56 -7.92 -1.01 1.72
CA LEU A 56 -8.49 -1.23 3.05
C LEU A 56 -7.44 -1.67 4.07
N LEU A 57 -6.51 -2.58 3.73
CA LEU A 57 -5.38 -2.94 4.59
C LEU A 57 -4.57 -1.70 5.00
N GLY A 58 -4.39 -0.76 4.08
CA GLY A 58 -3.71 0.49 4.36
C GLY A 58 -4.48 1.42 5.28
N GLU A 59 -5.79 1.56 5.05
CA GLU A 59 -6.67 2.45 5.80
C GLU A 59 -6.90 1.98 7.24
N THR A 60 -7.03 0.66 7.45
CA THR A 60 -7.22 0.06 8.78
C THR A 60 -5.91 -0.18 9.52
N GLY A 61 -4.79 -0.26 8.78
CA GLY A 61 -3.49 -0.64 9.33
C GLY A 61 -3.34 -2.14 9.60
N SER A 62 -4.30 -2.98 9.20
CA SER A 62 -4.16 -4.44 9.30
C SER A 62 -3.20 -4.98 8.24
N HIS A 63 -2.85 -6.26 8.34
CA HIS A 63 -2.05 -6.95 7.33
C HIS A 63 -2.58 -8.36 7.09
N ALA A 64 -2.32 -8.87 5.89
CA ALA A 64 -2.68 -10.21 5.43
C ALA A 64 -1.59 -10.73 4.47
N SER A 65 -1.48 -12.04 4.32
CA SER A 65 -0.58 -12.69 3.36
C SER A 65 -1.04 -12.58 1.90
N ALA A 66 -2.15 -11.87 1.64
CA ALA A 66 -2.73 -11.64 0.32
C ALA A 66 -1.74 -11.14 -0.76
N LEU A 67 -0.66 -10.44 -0.37
CA LEU A 67 0.39 -10.02 -1.32
C LEU A 67 1.10 -11.21 -1.97
N VAL A 68 1.34 -12.28 -1.21
CA VAL A 68 1.93 -13.52 -1.72
C VAL A 68 1.00 -14.12 -2.77
N ASP A 69 -0.30 -14.17 -2.48
CA ASP A 69 -1.31 -14.71 -3.38
C ASP A 69 -1.38 -13.93 -4.70
N VAL A 70 -1.24 -12.59 -4.66
CA VAL A 70 -1.13 -11.76 -5.87
C VAL A 70 0.08 -12.15 -6.73
N VAL A 71 1.23 -12.44 -6.12
CA VAL A 71 2.42 -12.88 -6.87
C VAL A 71 2.23 -14.29 -7.43
N LEU A 72 1.67 -15.21 -6.64
CA LEU A 72 1.39 -16.58 -7.08
C LEU A 72 0.43 -16.57 -8.28
N HIS A 73 -0.67 -15.82 -8.19
CA HIS A 73 -1.62 -15.66 -9.28
C HIS A 73 -0.96 -15.08 -10.54
N ALA A 74 -0.18 -13.99 -10.40
CA ALA A 74 0.50 -13.34 -11.52
C ALA A 74 1.59 -14.21 -12.19
N THR A 75 2.07 -15.25 -11.51
CA THR A 75 3.07 -16.20 -12.01
C THR A 75 2.46 -17.52 -12.48
N GLY A 76 1.13 -17.67 -12.41
CA GLY A 76 0.41 -18.88 -12.82
C GLY A 76 0.50 -20.04 -11.82
N ASN A 77 0.90 -19.75 -10.57
CA ASN A 77 0.92 -20.72 -9.47
C ASN A 77 -0.41 -20.75 -8.73
N THR A 78 -0.67 -21.84 -8.01
CA THR A 78 -1.89 -22.01 -7.21
C THR A 78 -1.88 -21.06 -6.00
N ILE A 79 -3.00 -20.38 -5.76
CA ILE A 79 -3.19 -19.53 -4.59
C ILE A 79 -3.29 -20.41 -3.33
N GLY A 80 -2.66 -19.98 -2.23
CA GLY A 80 -2.73 -20.68 -0.95
C GLY A 80 -1.66 -21.75 -0.74
N ASP A 81 -0.80 -22.01 -1.73
CA ASP A 81 0.38 -22.84 -1.49
C ASP A 81 1.28 -22.19 -0.42
N THR A 82 1.73 -22.99 0.55
CA THR A 82 2.66 -22.58 1.62
C THR A 82 4.09 -22.46 1.09
N VAL A 83 4.25 -21.74 -0.01
CA VAL A 83 5.55 -21.54 -0.66
C VAL A 83 6.22 -20.35 0.00
N GLU A 84 7.41 -20.58 0.57
CA GLU A 84 8.31 -19.48 0.90
C GLU A 84 8.72 -18.79 -0.41
N LEU A 85 8.23 -17.57 -0.59
CA LEU A 85 8.43 -16.79 -1.79
C LEU A 85 9.30 -15.57 -1.48
N PRO A 86 10.60 -15.59 -1.82
CA PRO A 86 11.48 -14.45 -1.61
C PRO A 86 11.02 -13.26 -2.47
N LEU A 87 10.52 -12.23 -1.81
CA LEU A 87 10.11 -10.97 -2.41
C LEU A 87 11.30 -9.99 -2.42
N PRO A 88 11.58 -9.30 -3.54
CA PRO A 88 12.60 -8.26 -3.57
C PRO A 88 12.31 -7.16 -2.54
N TYR A 89 13.34 -6.71 -1.84
CA TYR A 89 13.28 -5.57 -0.92
C TYR A 89 14.36 -4.54 -1.29
N ALA A 90 14.13 -3.29 -0.91
CA ALA A 90 15.05 -2.20 -1.18
C ALA A 90 16.44 -2.47 -0.59
N GLY A 91 17.48 -2.00 -1.29
CA GLY A 91 18.87 -2.28 -0.90
C GLY A 91 19.41 -3.62 -1.39
N ASN A 92 18.80 -4.19 -2.43
CA ASN A 92 19.23 -5.45 -3.06
C ASN A 92 19.24 -6.64 -2.06
N SER A 93 18.17 -6.72 -1.28
CA SER A 93 17.90 -7.80 -0.33
C SER A 93 16.56 -8.48 -0.65
N TRP A 94 16.26 -9.56 0.05
CA TRP A 94 15.00 -10.28 -0.10
C TRP A 94 14.32 -10.43 1.26
N VAL A 95 13.00 -10.55 1.21
CA VAL A 95 12.16 -10.85 2.38
C VAL A 95 11.16 -11.94 2.02
N VAL A 96 10.88 -12.84 2.96
CA VAL A 96 9.80 -13.82 2.87
C VAL A 96 8.68 -13.38 3.80
N TRP A 97 7.45 -13.52 3.33
CA TRP A 97 6.27 -13.36 4.16
C TRP A 97 6.01 -14.64 4.94
N ASP A 98 6.14 -14.58 6.27
CA ASP A 98 5.86 -15.71 7.14
C ASP A 98 4.35 -15.90 7.26
N ARG A 99 3.85 -17.03 6.74
CA ARG A 99 2.44 -17.45 6.81
C ARG A 99 2.18 -18.45 7.94
N ILE A 100 3.23 -18.96 8.59
CA ILE A 100 3.16 -20.14 9.47
C ILE A 100 3.41 -19.74 10.93
N SER A 101 4.43 -18.92 11.19
CA SER A 101 4.84 -18.57 12.55
C SER A 101 4.48 -17.13 12.91
N ALA A 102 3.80 -16.96 14.04
CA ALA A 102 3.57 -15.65 14.66
C ALA A 102 4.81 -15.14 15.43
N GLU A 103 5.87 -15.95 15.57
CA GLU A 103 6.95 -15.72 16.54
C GLU A 103 8.18 -15.02 15.95
N ALA A 104 8.40 -15.06 14.63
CA ALA A 104 9.60 -14.52 13.98
C ALA A 104 9.34 -13.18 13.27
N THR A 105 8.86 -12.17 14.00
CA THR A 105 8.66 -10.83 13.43
C THR A 105 9.91 -9.99 13.63
N ASP A 106 10.63 -9.65 12.55
CA ASP A 106 11.74 -8.69 12.62
C ASP A 106 11.18 -7.33 13.09
N PRO A 107 11.60 -6.82 14.28
CA PRO A 107 11.09 -5.56 14.81
C PRO A 107 11.41 -4.37 13.90
N THR A 108 12.42 -4.48 13.03
CA THR A 108 12.76 -3.46 12.03
C THR A 108 11.78 -3.40 10.87
N LEU A 109 10.92 -4.42 10.71
CA LEU A 109 9.89 -4.51 9.68
C LEU A 109 8.49 -4.15 10.22
N SER A 110 8.44 -3.36 11.28
CA SER A 110 7.22 -2.68 11.75
C SER A 110 6.03 -3.61 12.04
N GLY A 111 6.31 -4.81 12.54
CA GLY A 111 5.24 -5.77 12.85
C GLY A 111 4.58 -6.39 11.62
N LEU A 112 5.14 -6.23 10.42
CA LEU A 112 4.82 -7.12 9.30
C LEU A 112 5.52 -8.46 9.53
N PRO A 113 4.86 -9.61 9.28
CA PRO A 113 5.46 -10.94 9.39
C PRO A 113 6.40 -11.17 8.19
N LEU A 114 7.43 -10.36 8.10
CA LEU A 114 8.47 -10.42 7.09
C LEU A 114 9.76 -10.86 7.76
N ARG A 115 10.46 -11.79 7.12
CA ARG A 115 11.77 -12.27 7.52
C ARG A 115 12.75 -11.99 6.39
N ARG A 116 13.93 -11.48 6.72
CA ARG A 116 14.98 -11.27 5.72
C ARG A 116 15.50 -12.60 5.21
N GLU A 117 15.78 -12.65 3.92
CA GLU A 117 16.43 -13.77 3.26
C GLU A 117 17.73 -13.33 2.57
N GLU A 118 18.72 -14.22 2.60
CA GLU A 118 20.02 -13.99 1.97
C GLU A 118 19.97 -14.20 0.47
N GLU A 119 19.16 -15.16 0.01
CA GLU A 119 19.02 -15.52 -1.39
C GLU A 119 17.60 -15.33 -1.89
N GLY A 120 17.48 -14.94 -3.16
CA GLY A 120 16.22 -14.89 -3.86
C GLY A 120 16.43 -14.89 -5.36
N TYR A 121 15.35 -15.00 -6.11
CA TYR A 121 15.38 -15.11 -7.57
C TYR A 121 14.48 -14.06 -8.23
N PRO A 122 14.75 -13.68 -9.49
CA PRO A 122 13.89 -12.75 -10.21
C PRO A 122 12.47 -13.32 -10.38
N ILE A 123 11.49 -12.59 -9.89
CA ILE A 123 10.06 -12.90 -10.03
C ILE A 123 9.33 -11.75 -10.73
N ARG A 124 8.23 -12.07 -11.42
CA ARG A 124 7.30 -11.06 -11.93
C ARG A 124 6.58 -10.42 -10.75
N VAL A 125 6.63 -9.09 -10.66
CA VAL A 125 6.11 -8.33 -9.51
C VAL A 125 5.30 -7.11 -9.91
N ALA A 126 4.87 -7.00 -11.17
CA ALA A 126 4.15 -5.82 -11.64
C ALA A 126 2.82 -5.65 -10.90
N GLU A 127 2.04 -6.72 -10.81
CA GLU A 127 0.75 -6.79 -10.12
C GLU A 127 0.91 -6.57 -8.61
N ALA A 128 1.93 -7.20 -8.01
CA ALA A 128 2.25 -7.04 -6.60
C ALA A 128 2.71 -5.61 -6.25
N ARG A 129 3.40 -4.92 -7.16
CA ARG A 129 3.72 -3.49 -7.01
C ARG A 129 2.47 -2.61 -7.02
N MET A 130 1.48 -2.94 -7.85
CA MET A 130 0.20 -2.23 -7.85
C MET A 130 -0.54 -2.44 -6.52
N ALA A 131 -0.56 -3.68 -6.02
CA ALA A 131 -1.12 -4.02 -4.73
C ALA A 131 -0.45 -3.23 -3.57
N VAL A 132 0.87 -3.23 -3.50
CA VAL A 132 1.63 -2.42 -2.52
C VAL A 132 1.36 -0.92 -2.70
N GLY A 133 1.17 -0.44 -3.93
CA GLY A 133 0.79 0.94 -4.21
C GLY A 133 -0.55 1.32 -3.58
N TRP A 134 -1.58 0.49 -3.74
CA TRP A 134 -2.88 0.68 -3.08
C TRP A 134 -2.78 0.64 -1.56
N TRP A 135 -1.94 -0.24 -1.03
CA TRP A 135 -1.65 -0.30 0.40
C TRP A 135 -1.05 1.01 0.92
N LEU A 136 -0.04 1.54 0.24
CA LEU A 136 0.60 2.81 0.56
C LEU A 136 -0.39 3.98 0.49
N VAL A 137 -1.27 4.01 -0.52
CA VAL A 137 -2.34 5.03 -0.64
C VAL A 137 -3.30 4.96 0.54
N GLY A 138 -3.78 3.77 0.90
CA GLY A 138 -4.67 3.58 2.05
C GLY A 138 -4.05 4.07 3.36
N SER A 139 -2.79 3.70 3.63
CA SER A 139 -2.07 4.19 4.81
C SER A 139 -1.84 5.70 4.77
N SER A 140 -1.62 6.29 3.59
CA SER A 140 -1.50 7.73 3.43
C SER A 140 -2.81 8.46 3.77
N ARG A 141 -3.95 7.91 3.33
CA ARG A 141 -5.29 8.44 3.66
C ARG A 141 -5.57 8.34 5.17
N ALA A 142 -5.19 7.24 5.82
CA ALA A 142 -5.31 7.10 7.28
C ALA A 142 -4.49 8.16 8.03
N MET A 143 -3.22 8.36 7.65
CA MET A 143 -2.37 9.41 8.23
C MET A 143 -2.96 10.81 8.05
N LEU A 144 -3.45 11.12 6.84
CA LEU A 144 -4.10 12.40 6.55
C LEU A 144 -5.36 12.60 7.39
N ASN A 145 -6.19 11.56 7.55
CA ASN A 145 -7.39 11.61 8.37
C ASN A 145 -7.09 11.85 9.85
N LEU A 146 -6.05 11.19 10.40
CA LEU A 146 -5.57 11.42 11.77
C LEU A 146 -5.10 12.88 11.95
N ALA A 147 -4.27 13.38 11.05
CA ALA A 147 -3.75 14.74 11.11
C ALA A 147 -4.84 15.80 10.93
N ARG A 148 -5.81 15.56 10.04
CA ARG A 148 -6.95 16.45 9.83
C ARG A 148 -7.81 16.55 11.08
N ARG A 149 -8.15 15.41 11.71
CA ARG A 149 -8.90 15.39 12.98
C ARG A 149 -8.16 16.19 14.06
N HIS A 150 -6.88 15.89 14.26
CA HIS A 150 -6.05 16.65 15.20
C HIS A 150 -6.05 18.15 14.91
N ALA A 151 -5.96 18.54 13.63
CA ALA A 151 -5.93 19.95 13.25
C ALA A 151 -7.25 20.71 13.52
N LEU A 152 -8.38 20.00 13.41
CA LEU A 152 -9.70 20.56 13.70
C LEU A 152 -9.94 20.68 15.20
N ASP A 153 -9.50 19.69 15.98
CA ASP A 153 -9.79 19.61 17.42
C ASP A 153 -8.80 20.44 18.26
N ARG A 154 -7.53 20.52 17.85
CA ARG A 154 -6.48 21.20 18.62
C ARG A 154 -6.61 22.71 18.53
N VAL A 155 -6.76 23.37 19.68
CA VAL A 155 -6.77 24.84 19.80
C VAL A 155 -5.40 25.37 20.26
N GLN A 156 -4.86 26.34 19.53
CA GLN A 156 -3.67 27.13 19.90
C GLN A 156 -3.84 28.58 19.45
N PHE A 157 -3.28 29.53 20.20
CA PHE A 157 -3.43 30.97 19.92
C PHE A 157 -4.91 31.39 19.75
N GLY A 158 -5.79 30.82 20.60
CA GLY A 158 -7.21 31.18 20.66
C GLY A 158 -8.11 30.60 19.56
N LYS A 159 -7.62 29.71 18.69
CA LYS A 159 -8.44 29.11 17.62
C LYS A 159 -7.94 27.71 17.19
N PRO A 160 -8.74 26.90 16.48
CA PRO A 160 -8.28 25.63 15.93
C PRO A 160 -7.04 25.79 15.03
N ILE A 161 -6.10 24.85 15.10
CA ILE A 161 -4.86 24.95 14.31
C ILE A 161 -5.12 24.82 12.80
N ALA A 162 -6.24 24.22 12.38
CA ALA A 162 -6.71 24.20 11.00
C ALA A 162 -6.96 25.62 10.42
N SER A 163 -7.08 26.64 11.27
CA SER A 163 -7.22 28.04 10.84
C SER A 163 -5.91 28.69 10.35
N PHE A 164 -4.75 28.06 10.59
CA PHE A 164 -3.46 28.57 10.13
C PHE A 164 -3.13 28.08 8.71
N GLN A 165 -2.70 29.00 7.82
CA GLN A 165 -2.36 28.68 6.43
C GLN A 165 -1.29 27.60 6.32
N ALA A 166 -0.26 27.65 7.18
CA ALA A 166 0.82 26.67 7.16
C ALA A 166 0.35 25.22 7.42
N VAL A 167 -0.68 25.05 8.26
CA VAL A 167 -1.29 23.73 8.50
C VAL A 167 -2.14 23.30 7.30
N ARG A 168 -2.97 24.20 6.78
CA ARG A 168 -3.82 23.91 5.61
C ARG A 168 -3.03 23.56 4.37
N HIS A 169 -2.02 24.36 4.02
CA HIS A 169 -1.17 24.08 2.85
C HIS A 169 -0.51 22.71 2.97
N ARG A 170 0.02 22.37 4.15
CA ARG A 170 0.66 21.08 4.39
C ARG A 170 -0.31 19.90 4.20
N LEU A 171 -1.53 20.00 4.73
CA LEU A 171 -2.56 18.97 4.54
C LEU A 171 -3.07 18.90 3.09
N ALA A 172 -3.19 20.05 2.41
CA ALA A 172 -3.58 20.11 1.00
C ALA A 172 -2.52 19.50 0.08
N GLU A 173 -1.23 19.80 0.30
CA GLU A 173 -0.12 19.17 -0.43
C GLU A 173 -0.08 17.66 -0.23
N THR A 174 -0.33 17.19 0.99
CA THR A 174 -0.46 15.76 1.28
C THR A 174 -1.60 15.14 0.47
N LEU A 175 -2.78 15.77 0.48
CA LEU A 175 -3.92 15.29 -0.30
C LEU A 175 -3.59 15.22 -1.79
N VAL A 176 -3.00 16.28 -2.37
CA VAL A 176 -2.59 16.31 -3.78
C VAL A 176 -1.60 15.18 -4.10
N ALA A 177 -0.64 14.91 -3.21
CA ALA A 177 0.30 13.80 -3.41
C ALA A 177 -0.41 12.43 -3.42
N ILE A 178 -1.40 12.23 -2.55
CA ILE A 178 -2.20 11.00 -2.47
C ILE A 178 -3.04 10.84 -3.74
N GLU A 179 -3.82 11.87 -4.11
CA GLU A 179 -4.68 11.83 -5.30
C GLU A 179 -3.84 11.62 -6.58
N GLY A 180 -2.67 12.25 -6.67
CA GLY A 180 -1.75 12.04 -7.79
C GLY A 180 -1.20 10.62 -7.86
N ALA A 181 -0.87 10.00 -6.73
CA ALA A 181 -0.43 8.61 -6.70
C ALA A 181 -1.57 7.64 -7.04
N GLU A 182 -2.76 7.86 -6.51
CA GLU A 182 -3.94 7.05 -6.79
C GLU A 182 -4.34 7.13 -8.27
N ALA A 183 -4.24 8.31 -8.89
CA ALA A 183 -4.44 8.47 -10.32
C ALA A 183 -3.49 7.57 -11.14
N THR A 184 -2.22 7.44 -10.73
CA THR A 184 -1.27 6.54 -11.43
C THR A 184 -1.60 5.06 -11.27
N LEU A 185 -2.24 4.66 -10.15
CA LEU A 185 -2.64 3.28 -9.91
C LEU A 185 -3.86 2.87 -10.74
N ASN A 186 -4.70 3.83 -11.12
CA ASN A 186 -5.87 3.63 -11.96
C ASN A 186 -5.57 3.66 -13.47
N LEU A 187 -4.33 3.94 -13.88
CA LEU A 187 -3.99 3.98 -15.30
C LEU A 187 -3.97 2.56 -15.91
N PRO A 188 -4.57 2.38 -17.10
CA PRO A 188 -4.48 1.13 -17.84
C PRO A 188 -3.01 0.74 -18.08
N SER A 189 -2.66 -0.50 -17.79
CA SER A 189 -1.28 -0.98 -17.85
C SER A 189 -0.98 -1.87 -19.08
N ALA A 190 -1.94 -2.03 -20.00
CA ALA A 190 -1.88 -3.01 -21.09
C ALA A 190 -0.65 -2.87 -22.01
N ASP A 191 -0.26 -1.64 -22.35
CA ASP A 191 0.84 -1.40 -23.32
C ASP A 191 2.24 -1.48 -22.69
N ASN A 192 2.37 -1.27 -21.38
CA ASN A 192 3.66 -1.27 -20.70
C ASN A 192 3.53 -1.57 -19.18
N PRO A 193 3.14 -2.79 -18.81
CA PRO A 193 2.80 -3.11 -17.41
C PRO A 193 4.00 -2.96 -16.46
N ASP A 194 5.21 -3.23 -16.95
CA ASP A 194 6.43 -3.06 -16.16
C ASP A 194 6.71 -1.58 -15.86
N LEU A 195 6.66 -0.69 -16.85
CA LEU A 195 6.87 0.74 -16.61
C LEU A 195 5.75 1.35 -15.77
N SER A 196 4.50 1.00 -16.04
CA SER A 196 3.34 1.49 -15.27
C SER A 196 3.45 1.08 -13.80
N SER A 197 3.74 -0.18 -13.50
CA SER A 197 3.89 -0.64 -12.11
C SER A 197 5.08 -0.01 -11.38
N LEU A 198 6.19 0.26 -12.08
CA LEU A 198 7.33 0.99 -11.51
C LEU A 198 6.94 2.41 -11.10
N LEU A 199 6.28 3.15 -12.01
CA LEU A 199 5.89 4.54 -11.79
C LEU A 199 4.79 4.66 -10.74
N ALA A 200 3.77 3.80 -10.78
CA ALA A 200 2.66 3.84 -9.86
C ALA A 200 3.09 3.51 -8.42
N LYS A 201 3.88 2.45 -8.22
CA LYS A 201 4.48 2.17 -6.90
C LYS A 201 5.36 3.34 -6.47
N ALA A 202 6.24 3.86 -7.34
CA ALA A 202 7.10 4.98 -6.96
C ALA A 202 6.33 6.22 -6.52
N ALA A 203 5.23 6.55 -7.20
CA ALA A 203 4.34 7.65 -6.84
C ALA A 203 3.68 7.40 -5.47
N ALA A 204 3.12 6.21 -5.26
CA ALA A 204 2.50 5.82 -3.99
C ALA A 204 3.47 5.85 -2.81
N GLY A 205 4.70 5.34 -2.98
CA GLY A 205 5.75 5.41 -1.95
C GLY A 205 6.13 6.86 -1.62
N LYS A 206 6.31 7.70 -2.63
CA LYS A 206 6.60 9.13 -2.44
C LYS A 206 5.46 9.87 -1.73
N ALA A 207 4.21 9.56 -2.09
CA ALA A 207 3.03 10.11 -1.44
C ALA A 207 2.95 9.69 0.04
N ALA A 208 3.23 8.41 0.35
CA ALA A 208 3.25 7.91 1.72
C ALA A 208 4.34 8.54 2.58
N LEU A 209 5.55 8.72 2.04
CA LEU A 209 6.63 9.44 2.75
C LEU A 209 6.30 10.92 2.96
N THR A 210 5.61 11.56 2.01
CA THR A 210 5.10 12.93 2.15
C THR A 210 4.05 13.00 3.25
N ALA A 211 3.07 12.09 3.22
CA ALA A 211 2.01 11.99 4.23
C ALA A 211 2.59 11.78 5.63
N ALA A 212 3.53 10.84 5.79
CA ALA A 212 4.22 10.59 7.05
C ALA A 212 4.85 11.87 7.61
N LYS A 213 5.70 12.54 6.81
CA LYS A 213 6.38 13.77 7.23
C LYS A 213 5.41 14.90 7.56
N HIS A 214 4.41 15.11 6.71
CA HIS A 214 3.48 16.22 6.84
C HIS A 214 2.54 16.03 8.02
N CYS A 215 1.93 14.86 8.12
CA CYS A 215 0.99 14.53 9.19
C CYS A 215 1.70 14.54 10.55
N GLN A 216 2.90 13.96 10.66
CA GLN A 216 3.67 14.00 11.90
C GLN A 216 3.95 15.43 12.37
N GLN A 217 4.26 16.37 11.47
CA GLN A 217 4.42 17.76 11.87
C GLN A 217 3.11 18.41 12.35
N VAL A 218 1.97 18.08 11.72
CA VAL A 218 0.66 18.63 12.11
C VAL A 218 0.26 18.13 13.50
N LEU A 219 0.51 16.86 13.81
CA LEU A 219 0.28 16.32 15.15
C LEU A 219 1.29 16.84 16.19
N GLY A 220 2.49 17.21 15.77
CA GLY A 220 3.53 17.69 16.67
C GLY A 220 3.93 16.60 17.66
N GLY A 221 4.10 16.95 18.94
CA GLY A 221 4.60 16.03 19.97
C GLY A 221 3.83 14.72 20.10
N ILE A 222 2.49 14.74 20.01
CA ILE A 222 1.68 13.51 20.13
C ILE A 222 1.92 12.55 18.95
N GLY A 223 2.30 13.08 17.78
CA GLY A 223 2.64 12.24 16.62
C GLY A 223 3.97 11.49 16.75
N PHE A 224 4.78 11.80 17.77
CA PHE A 224 6.03 11.08 18.07
C PHE A 224 5.86 9.97 19.10
N THR A 225 4.71 9.87 19.76
CA THR A 225 4.50 8.89 20.82
C THR A 225 4.00 7.58 20.21
N GLU A 226 4.39 6.44 20.80
CA GLU A 226 4.04 5.12 20.26
C GLU A 226 2.55 4.78 20.43
N GLU A 227 1.88 5.44 21.36
CA GLU A 227 0.46 5.26 21.66
C GLU A 227 -0.46 5.89 20.62
N HIS A 228 0.06 6.77 19.75
CA HIS A 228 -0.73 7.42 18.72
C HIS A 228 -0.70 6.61 17.42
N ASP A 229 -1.89 6.29 16.89
CA ASP A 229 -2.11 5.47 15.67
C ASP A 229 -1.26 5.89 14.46
N LEU A 230 -0.90 7.17 14.37
CA LEU A 230 -0.02 7.70 13.33
C LEU A 230 1.29 6.90 13.23
N GLN A 231 1.93 6.56 14.35
CA GLN A 231 3.21 5.85 14.35
C GLN A 231 3.10 4.49 13.67
N HIS A 232 1.99 3.78 13.86
CA HIS A 232 1.73 2.51 13.19
C HIS A 232 1.74 2.67 11.67
N HIS A 233 1.01 3.66 11.13
CA HIS A 233 0.98 3.90 9.68
C HIS A 233 2.30 4.44 9.13
N VAL A 234 3.03 5.27 9.88
CA VAL A 234 4.35 5.78 9.49
C VAL A 234 5.36 4.64 9.36
N LYS A 235 5.47 3.80 10.41
CA LYS A 235 6.38 2.65 10.41
C LYS A 235 6.00 1.66 9.29
N ARG A 236 4.70 1.41 9.07
CA ARG A 236 4.18 0.58 7.96
C ARG A 236 4.57 1.14 6.59
N ALA A 237 4.37 2.44 6.35
CA ALA A 237 4.69 3.09 5.08
C ALA A 237 6.18 2.99 4.73
N LEU A 238 7.08 3.08 5.71
CA LEU A 238 8.52 2.92 5.50
C LEU A 238 8.89 1.51 5.01
N VAL A 239 8.27 0.47 5.59
CA VAL A 239 8.51 -0.91 5.17
C VAL A 239 7.90 -1.19 3.80
N LEU A 240 6.67 -0.74 3.56
CA LEU A 240 5.98 -0.91 2.28
C LEU A 240 6.65 -0.15 1.12
N ASP A 241 7.26 1.02 1.38
CA ASP A 241 8.08 1.69 0.36
C ASP A 241 9.23 0.78 -0.06
N GLY A 242 9.93 0.15 0.89
CA GLY A 242 11.02 -0.79 0.61
C GLY A 242 10.60 -2.08 -0.11
N LEU A 243 9.43 -2.61 0.21
CA LEU A 243 8.94 -3.88 -0.33
C LEU A 243 8.68 -3.80 -1.85
N LEU A 244 9.28 -4.69 -2.64
CA LEU A 244 9.27 -4.68 -4.12
C LEU A 244 9.99 -3.47 -4.76
N GLY A 245 10.90 -2.85 -4.00
CA GLY A 245 11.83 -1.77 -4.39
C GLY A 245 11.34 -0.37 -4.02
N SER A 246 12.19 0.45 -3.41
CA SER A 246 11.83 1.80 -2.92
C SER A 246 11.37 2.76 -4.01
N SER A 247 10.55 3.76 -3.65
CA SER A 247 10.17 4.85 -4.56
C SER A 247 11.38 5.48 -5.27
N ARG A 248 12.51 5.61 -4.58
CA ARG A 248 13.78 6.09 -5.14
C ARG A 248 14.40 5.12 -6.16
N GLU A 249 14.47 3.84 -5.84
CA GLU A 249 15.02 2.81 -6.73
C GLU A 249 14.15 2.61 -7.97
N LEU A 250 12.83 2.56 -7.81
CA LEU A 250 11.90 2.37 -8.92
C LEU A 250 11.89 3.57 -9.85
N THR A 251 11.94 4.80 -9.33
CA THR A 251 12.09 6.02 -10.15
C THR A 251 13.39 5.95 -10.97
N ARG A 252 14.50 5.55 -10.34
CA ARG A 252 15.79 5.40 -11.02
C ARG A 252 15.72 4.33 -12.11
N ARG A 253 15.10 3.18 -11.82
CA ARG A 253 14.94 2.05 -12.76
C ARG A 253 14.07 2.44 -13.95
N ALA A 254 12.94 3.11 -13.72
CA ALA A 254 12.08 3.63 -14.78
C ALA A 254 12.85 4.60 -15.68
N GLY A 255 13.56 5.57 -15.08
CA GLY A 255 14.38 6.52 -15.83
C GLY A 255 15.51 5.87 -16.65
N ALA A 256 16.18 4.85 -16.09
CA ALA A 256 17.18 4.08 -16.82
C ALA A 256 16.58 3.34 -18.02
N GLY A 257 15.41 2.71 -17.85
CA GLY A 257 14.67 2.05 -18.93
C GLY A 257 14.27 3.01 -20.05
N LEU A 258 13.73 4.19 -19.70
CA LEU A 258 13.36 5.23 -20.67
C LEU A 258 14.58 5.76 -21.44
N ARG A 259 15.71 5.98 -20.76
CA ARG A 259 16.97 6.38 -21.40
C ARG A 259 17.48 5.34 -22.37
N ALA A 260 17.46 4.06 -21.99
CA ALA A 260 17.90 2.96 -22.84
C ALA A 260 16.99 2.80 -24.08
N ARG A 261 15.68 3.00 -23.90
CA ARG A 261 14.70 2.96 -24.99
C ARG A 261 14.83 4.14 -25.96
N GLY A 262 15.29 5.31 -25.50
CA GLY A 262 15.37 6.53 -26.31
C GLY A 262 14.01 7.16 -26.64
N SER A 263 12.92 6.71 -26.02
CA SER A 263 11.57 7.27 -26.18
C SER A 263 10.75 7.15 -24.90
N VAL A 264 9.78 8.05 -24.73
CA VAL A 264 8.83 8.03 -23.61
C VAL A 264 7.49 7.52 -24.13
N PRO A 265 7.01 6.34 -23.72
CA PRO A 265 5.68 5.86 -24.11
C PRO A 265 4.59 6.73 -23.50
N ARG A 266 3.47 6.86 -24.19
CA ARG A 266 2.28 7.48 -23.64
C ARG A 266 1.62 6.50 -22.67
N LEU A 267 1.40 6.93 -21.43
CA LEU A 267 0.83 6.09 -20.36
C LEU A 267 -0.61 6.47 -20.00
N ALA A 268 -1.06 7.66 -20.42
CA ALA A 268 -2.41 8.15 -20.17
C ALA A 268 -2.93 8.93 -21.38
N GLN A 269 -4.23 8.81 -21.63
CA GLN A 269 -4.99 9.73 -22.46
C GLN A 269 -5.77 10.62 -21.49
N LEU A 270 -5.23 11.81 -21.22
CA LEU A 270 -5.87 12.84 -20.41
C LEU A 270 -6.81 13.68 -21.28
#